data_AF-A0A957D371-F1
#
_entry.id   AF-A0A957D371-F1
#
_cell.length_a   1.000
_cell.length_b   1.000
_cell.length_c   1.000
_cell.angle_alpha   90.00
_cell.angle_beta   90.00
_cell.angle_gamma   90.00
#
_symmetry.space_group_name_H-M   'P 1'
#
loop_
_entity.id
_entity.type
_entity.pdbx_description
1 polymer ?
#
loop_
_entity_poly.entity_id
_entity_poly.type
_entity_poly.pdbx_seq_one_letter_code
_entity_poly.pdbx_strand_id
1 'polypeptide(L)'
;MGSGESSKRVTQGRLSRNQLHRLRKLLYMKYRPSELAEELGISKRQIYSVYLPLGCPHERDSRRHIWIVGTEFKDWYQETYRKRKLAKNQAYCVSCKNIVQIVNPQEKTKDRLTYLIFSCPNCGKTTTKIQTMRRRKQ
;
A
#
# COMPACT_ATOMS: atom_id res chain seq x y z
N MET A 1 20.73 0.72 -9.25
CA MET A 1 20.14 1.58 -8.19
C MET A 1 18.68 1.83 -8.55
N GLY A 2 17.69 1.28 -7.85
CA GLY A 2 16.29 1.46 -8.31
C GLY A 2 15.17 0.85 -7.45
N SER A 3 15.47 0.03 -6.45
CA SER A 3 14.45 -0.72 -5.72
C SER A 3 13.74 0.08 -4.61
N GLY A 4 14.37 1.15 -4.10
CA GLY A 4 13.85 1.92 -2.96
C GLY A 4 12.77 2.95 -3.29
N GLU A 5 12.74 3.46 -4.52
CA GLU A 5 11.83 4.54 -4.91
C GLU A 5 10.42 4.03 -5.22
N SER A 6 10.33 2.87 -5.88
CA SER A 6 9.06 2.17 -6.14
C SER A 6 8.33 1.82 -4.85
N SER A 7 9.04 1.33 -3.82
CA SER A 7 8.43 1.02 -2.51
C SER A 7 7.81 2.24 -1.82
N LYS A 8 8.45 3.42 -1.92
CA LYS A 8 7.89 4.66 -1.36
C LYS A 8 6.59 5.06 -2.08
N ARG A 9 6.57 5.01 -3.41
CA ARG A 9 5.40 5.35 -4.24
C ARG A 9 4.22 4.39 -3.98
N VAL A 10 4.49 3.10 -3.83
CA VAL A 10 3.45 2.11 -3.48
C VAL A 10 2.77 2.45 -2.16
N THR A 11 3.46 3.00 -1.15
CA THR A 11 2.75 3.40 0.09
C THR A 11 1.84 4.62 -0.10
N GLN A 12 2.20 5.54 -0.99
CA GLN A 12 1.46 6.80 -1.22
C GLN A 12 0.17 6.59 -2.01
N GLY A 13 0.12 5.55 -2.85
CA GLY A 13 -1.06 5.28 -3.68
C GLY A 13 -2.13 4.42 -3.00
N ARG A 14 -1.99 4.12 -1.70
CA ARG A 14 -2.88 3.17 -1.03
C ARG A 14 -4.22 3.82 -0.69
N LEU A 15 -5.28 3.34 -1.32
CA LEU A 15 -6.67 3.77 -1.13
C LEU A 15 -7.22 3.39 0.24
N SER A 16 -8.05 4.27 0.80
CA SER A 16 -8.85 4.05 2.01
C SER A 16 -9.99 3.05 1.77
N ARG A 17 -10.67 2.60 2.83
CA ARG A 17 -11.79 1.67 2.72
C ARG A 17 -12.91 2.20 1.82
N ASN A 18 -13.24 3.49 1.92
CA ASN A 18 -14.28 4.12 1.13
C ASN A 18 -13.86 4.22 -0.35
N GLN A 19 -12.60 4.57 -0.61
CA GLN A 19 -12.05 4.64 -1.96
C GLN A 19 -11.95 3.24 -2.60
N LEU A 20 -11.65 2.19 -1.83
CA LEU A 20 -11.71 0.81 -2.31
C LEU A 20 -13.12 0.36 -2.65
N HIS A 21 -14.14 0.85 -1.93
CA HIS A 21 -15.52 0.59 -2.27
C HIS A 21 -15.89 1.26 -3.61
N ARG A 22 -15.44 2.50 -3.83
CA ARG A 22 -15.60 3.20 -5.12
C ARG A 22 -14.86 2.51 -6.26
N LEU A 23 -13.62 2.04 -6.01
CA LEU A 23 -12.82 1.27 -6.98
C LEU A 23 -13.57 0.04 -7.52
N ARG A 24 -14.33 -0.65 -6.67
CA ARG A 24 -15.12 -1.83 -7.06
C ARG A 24 -16.29 -1.49 -7.98
N LYS A 25 -16.71 -0.22 -8.03
CA LYS A 25 -17.79 0.27 -8.87
C LYS A 25 -17.32 0.82 -10.22
N LEU A 26 -16.00 0.87 -10.47
CA LEU A 26 -15.48 1.29 -11.76
C LEU A 26 -15.97 0.35 -12.87
N LEU A 27 -16.43 0.97 -13.96
CA LEU A 27 -17.02 0.27 -15.10
C LEU A 27 -15.96 -0.01 -16.17
N TYR A 28 -16.30 -0.91 -17.10
CA TYR A 28 -15.49 -1.19 -18.29
C TYR A 28 -15.65 -0.03 -19.29
N MET A 29 -15.04 1.11 -18.99
CA MET A 29 -15.03 2.29 -19.85
C MET A 29 -13.75 3.10 -19.66
N LYS A 30 -13.45 3.96 -20.63
CA LYS A 30 -12.28 4.84 -20.60
C LYS A 30 -12.56 6.07 -19.75
N TYR A 31 -11.71 6.29 -18.75
CA TYR A 31 -11.71 7.47 -17.90
C TYR A 31 -10.48 8.31 -18.21
N ARG A 32 -10.65 9.63 -18.22
CA ARG A 32 -9.53 10.57 -18.09
C ARG A 32 -9.03 10.55 -16.65
N PRO A 33 -7.76 10.93 -16.41
CA PRO A 33 -7.23 11.04 -15.06
C PRO A 33 -8.05 11.95 -14.12
N SER A 34 -8.71 13.00 -14.63
CA SER A 34 -9.61 13.83 -13.80
C SER A 34 -10.86 13.08 -13.38
N GLU A 35 -11.51 12.40 -14.31
CA GLU A 35 -12.76 11.64 -14.07
C GLU A 35 -12.48 10.48 -13.12
N LEU A 36 -11.40 9.73 -13.36
CA LEU A 36 -10.99 8.63 -12.48
C LEU A 36 -10.70 9.14 -11.06
N ALA A 37 -10.10 10.32 -10.92
CA ALA A 37 -9.81 10.91 -9.62
C ALA A 37 -11.10 11.23 -8.85
N GLU A 38 -12.08 11.80 -9.53
CA GLU A 38 -13.39 12.15 -8.97
C GLU A 38 -14.16 10.90 -8.54
N GLU A 39 -14.27 9.92 -9.44
CA GLU A 39 -14.93 8.64 -9.18
C GLU A 39 -14.32 7.91 -7.97
N LEU A 40 -12.99 7.91 -7.86
CA LEU A 40 -12.30 7.28 -6.74
C LEU A 40 -12.26 8.14 -5.47
N GLY A 41 -12.52 9.44 -5.57
CA GLY A 41 -12.33 10.39 -4.47
C GLY A 41 -10.86 10.54 -4.06
N ILE A 42 -9.97 10.70 -5.04
CA ILE A 42 -8.53 10.94 -4.85
C ILE A 42 -8.10 12.21 -5.58
N SER A 43 -6.89 12.70 -5.30
CA SER A 43 -6.34 13.81 -6.08
C SER A 43 -5.90 13.33 -7.48
N LYS A 44 -6.11 14.16 -8.50
CA LYS A 44 -5.55 13.94 -9.84
C LYS A 44 -4.03 13.75 -9.78
N ARG A 45 -3.35 14.47 -8.87
CA ARG A 45 -1.90 14.36 -8.63
C ARG A 45 -1.49 12.91 -8.32
N GLN A 46 -2.25 12.19 -7.50
CA GLN A 46 -1.96 10.80 -7.15
C GLN A 46 -1.89 9.89 -8.38
N ILE A 47 -2.76 10.10 -9.37
CA ILE A 47 -2.73 9.33 -10.62
C ILE A 47 -1.43 9.61 -11.38
N TYR A 48 -1.07 10.88 -11.58
CA TYR A 48 0.12 11.24 -12.35
C TYR A 48 1.44 10.93 -11.65
N SER A 49 1.54 11.15 -10.34
CA SER A 49 2.80 11.02 -9.60
C SER A 49 3.02 9.64 -9.01
N VAL A 50 1.95 8.84 -8.83
CA VAL A 50 2.03 7.53 -8.21
C VAL A 50 1.63 6.43 -9.18
N TYR A 51 0.44 6.48 -9.75
CA TYR A 51 -0.07 5.33 -10.52
C TYR A 51 0.59 5.18 -11.89
N LEU A 52 0.70 6.27 -12.67
CA LEU A 52 1.36 6.20 -13.98
C LEU A 52 2.83 5.75 -13.87
N PRO A 53 3.65 6.28 -12.95
CA PRO A 53 5.03 5.81 -12.79
C PRO A 53 5.16 4.40 -12.22
N LEU A 54 4.10 3.86 -11.59
CA LEU A 54 4.03 2.46 -11.15
C LEU A 54 3.53 1.50 -12.24
N GLY A 55 3.30 1.99 -13.46
CA GLY A 55 2.89 1.14 -14.59
C GLY A 55 1.39 0.86 -14.64
N CYS A 56 0.56 1.78 -14.15
CA CYS A 56 -0.89 1.72 -14.34
C CYS A 56 -1.24 1.53 -15.83
N PRO A 57 -2.15 0.58 -16.17
CA PRO A 57 -2.59 0.38 -17.54
C PRO A 57 -3.25 1.67 -18.05
N HIS A 58 -2.73 2.18 -19.16
CA HIS A 58 -3.24 3.39 -19.78
C HIS A 58 -2.88 3.41 -21.25
N GLU A 59 -3.74 4.07 -22.04
CA GLU A 59 -3.50 4.36 -23.43
C GLU A 59 -3.25 5.85 -23.61
N ARG A 60 -2.51 6.20 -24.66
CA ARG A 60 -2.35 7.58 -25.11
C ARG A 60 -2.98 7.73 -26.48
N ASP A 61 -3.87 8.68 -26.65
CA ASP A 61 -4.42 9.00 -27.96
C ASP A 61 -3.43 9.81 -28.81
N SER A 62 -3.80 10.10 -30.07
CA SER A 62 -3.00 10.90 -31.00
C SER A 62 -2.73 12.33 -30.52
N ARG A 63 -3.53 12.84 -29.58
CA ARG A 63 -3.39 14.15 -28.93
C ARG A 63 -2.64 14.05 -27.59
N ARG A 64 -2.07 12.88 -27.28
CA ARG A 64 -1.36 12.56 -26.03
C ARG A 64 -2.23 12.64 -24.77
N HIS A 65 -3.55 12.57 -24.88
CA HIS A 65 -4.39 12.40 -23.71
C HIS A 65 -4.27 10.99 -23.17
N ILE A 66 -4.33 10.88 -21.85
CA ILE A 66 -4.25 9.61 -21.13
C ILE A 66 -5.67 9.08 -20.93
N TRP A 67 -5.87 7.82 -21.25
CA TRP A 67 -7.11 7.09 -21.05
C TRP A 67 -6.83 5.85 -20.20
N ILE A 68 -7.64 5.64 -19.18
CA ILE A 68 -7.50 4.52 -18.23
C ILE A 68 -8.81 3.74 -18.23
N VAL A 69 -8.75 2.45 -18.54
CA VAL A 69 -9.95 1.58 -18.47
C VAL A 69 -10.22 1.24 -17.01
N GLY A 70 -11.43 1.52 -16.53
CA GLY A 70 -11.76 1.42 -15.10
C GLY A 70 -11.57 0.03 -14.49
N THR A 71 -11.96 -1.02 -15.20
CA THR A 71 -11.77 -2.42 -14.76
C THR A 71 -10.31 -2.84 -14.76
N GLU A 72 -9.54 -2.45 -15.78
CA GLU A 72 -8.11 -2.76 -15.86
C GLU A 72 -7.36 -2.05 -14.73
N PHE A 73 -7.71 -0.80 -14.45
CA PHE A 73 -7.20 -0.06 -13.31
C PHE A 73 -7.50 -0.78 -11.99
N LYS A 74 -8.74 -1.25 -11.81
CA LYS A 74 -9.15 -2.02 -10.63
C LYS A 74 -8.30 -3.26 -10.46
N ASP A 75 -8.10 -4.03 -11.52
CA ASP A 75 -7.36 -5.30 -11.46
C ASP A 75 -5.86 -5.05 -11.21
N TRP A 76 -5.28 -4.10 -11.94
CA TRP A 76 -3.91 -3.64 -11.70
C TRP A 76 -3.70 -3.15 -10.26
N TYR A 77 -4.66 -2.38 -9.72
CA TYR A 77 -4.59 -1.88 -8.36
C TYR A 77 -4.63 -3.03 -7.34
N GLN A 78 -5.50 -4.02 -7.53
CA GLN A 78 -5.61 -5.17 -6.63
C GLN A 78 -4.30 -5.98 -6.58
N GLU A 79 -3.65 -6.16 -7.72
CA GLU A 79 -2.37 -6.88 -7.77
C GLU A 79 -1.23 -6.04 -7.17
N THR A 80 -1.12 -4.77 -7.57
CA THR A 80 -0.06 -3.86 -7.10
C THR A 80 -0.11 -3.65 -5.58
N TYR A 81 -1.31 -3.53 -5.00
CA TYR A 81 -1.51 -3.22 -3.59
C TYR A 81 -1.89 -4.44 -2.73
N ARG A 82 -1.72 -5.65 -3.28
CA ARG A 82 -2.06 -6.91 -2.63
C ARG A 82 -1.47 -7.01 -1.22
N LYS A 83 -2.32 -7.35 -0.26
CA LYS A 83 -1.89 -7.56 1.13
C LYS A 83 -0.99 -8.78 1.19
N ARG A 84 0.28 -8.58 1.52
CA ARG A 84 1.23 -9.68 1.79
C ARG A 84 1.07 -10.12 3.24
N LYS A 85 0.97 -11.44 3.47
CA LYS A 85 1.01 -12.02 4.81
C LYS A 85 2.46 -11.99 5.29
N LEU A 86 2.70 -11.42 6.47
CA LEU A 86 4.00 -11.44 7.11
C LEU A 86 4.22 -12.80 7.78
N ALA A 87 5.42 -13.38 7.63
CA ALA A 87 5.80 -14.54 8.41
C ALA A 87 5.90 -14.21 9.92
N LYS A 88 5.91 -15.24 10.77
CA LYS A 88 6.06 -15.05 12.23
C LYS A 88 7.34 -14.29 12.61
N ASN A 89 8.41 -14.47 11.85
CA ASN A 89 9.72 -13.82 12.10
C ASN A 89 9.93 -12.54 11.26
N GLN A 90 8.89 -12.05 10.59
CA GLN A 90 8.96 -10.81 9.79
C GLN A 90 8.10 -9.72 10.39
N ALA A 91 8.53 -8.47 10.23
CA ALA A 91 7.77 -7.29 10.60
C ALA A 91 7.86 -6.22 9.51
N TYR A 92 6.88 -5.33 9.49
CA TYR A 92 6.89 -4.18 8.60
C TYR A 92 7.49 -2.99 9.34
N CYS A 93 8.62 -2.47 8.85
CA CYS A 93 9.20 -1.27 9.42
C CYS A 93 8.54 -0.03 8.80
N VAL A 94 7.88 0.77 9.63
CA VAL A 94 7.19 2.01 9.21
C VAL A 94 8.15 3.07 8.67
N SER A 95 9.42 3.01 9.05
CA SER A 95 10.43 3.99 8.64
C SER A 95 11.00 3.72 7.26
N CYS A 96 11.50 2.50 7.02
CA CYS A 96 12.05 2.14 5.72
C CYS A 96 10.97 1.62 4.74
N LYS A 97 9.73 1.42 5.20
CA LYS A 97 8.59 0.93 4.41
C LYS A 97 8.83 -0.43 3.75
N ASN A 98 9.66 -1.26 4.39
CA ASN A 98 10.01 -2.60 3.91
C ASN A 98 9.65 -3.66 4.96
N ILE A 99 9.44 -4.88 4.45
CA ILE A 99 9.38 -6.07 5.28
C ILE A 99 10.81 -6.42 5.71
N VAL A 100 11.02 -6.58 7.01
CA VAL A 100 12.33 -6.89 7.60
C VAL A 100 12.24 -8.12 8.48
N GLN A 101 13.35 -8.84 8.58
CA GLN A 101 13.49 -9.95 9.53
C GLN A 101 13.65 -9.39 10.94
N ILE A 102 13.05 -10.07 11.89
CA ILE A 102 13.17 -9.75 13.32
C ILE A 102 14.47 -10.40 13.80
N VAL A 103 15.39 -9.58 14.27
CA VAL A 103 16.68 -10.02 14.82
C VAL A 103 16.75 -9.57 16.28
N ASN A 104 17.08 -10.50 17.17
CA ASN A 104 17.21 -10.29 18.62
C ASN A 104 16.08 -9.45 19.25
N PRO A 105 14.81 -9.87 19.13
CA PRO A 105 13.71 -9.11 19.68
C PRO A 105 13.67 -9.17 21.20
N GLN A 106 13.38 -8.02 21.81
CA GLN A 106 12.99 -7.93 23.22
C GLN A 106 11.47 -8.05 23.32
N GLU A 107 10.99 -9.07 24.01
CA GLU A 107 9.57 -9.22 24.30
C GLU A 107 9.18 -8.29 25.47
N LYS A 108 8.15 -7.47 25.27
CA LYS A 108 7.52 -6.69 26.33
C LYS A 108 6.05 -7.04 26.41
N THR A 109 5.59 -7.26 27.63
CA THR A 109 4.17 -7.42 27.93
C THR A 109 3.70 -6.20 28.69
N LYS A 110 2.70 -5.51 28.15
CA LYS A 110 2.01 -4.42 28.82
C LYS A 110 0.53 -4.78 28.94
N ASP A 111 0.07 -4.97 30.17
CA ASP A 111 -1.27 -5.41 30.53
C ASP A 111 -1.69 -6.71 29.83
N ARG A 112 -2.35 -6.59 28.66
CA ARG A 112 -2.88 -7.69 27.85
C ARG A 112 -2.24 -7.81 26.48
N LEU A 113 -1.27 -6.93 26.20
CA LEU A 113 -0.61 -6.82 24.90
C LEU A 113 0.83 -7.31 25.03
N THR A 114 1.15 -8.39 24.33
CA THR A 114 2.51 -8.89 24.17
C THR A 114 3.05 -8.44 22.81
N TYR A 115 4.15 -7.71 22.81
CA TYR A 115 4.77 -7.18 21.62
C TYR A 115 6.30 -7.32 21.67
N LEU A 116 6.89 -7.55 20.49
CA LEU A 116 8.32 -7.61 20.28
C LEU A 116 8.83 -6.23 19.90
N ILE A 117 9.92 -5.79 20.52
CA ILE A 117 10.67 -4.60 20.17
C ILE A 117 12.01 -5.06 19.59
N PHE A 118 12.38 -4.55 18.41
CA PHE A 118 13.66 -4.87 17.79
C PHE A 118 14.13 -3.69 16.94
N SER A 119 15.45 -3.61 16.70
CA SER A 119 16.02 -2.62 15.80
C SER A 119 15.93 -3.09 14.36
N CYS A 120 15.42 -2.25 13.47
CA CYS A 120 15.31 -2.58 12.04
C CYS A 120 16.71 -2.76 11.42
N PRO A 121 17.03 -3.91 10.80
CA PRO A 121 18.35 -4.14 10.22
C PRO A 121 18.65 -3.24 9.01
N ASN A 122 17.62 -2.66 8.37
CA ASN A 122 17.79 -1.81 7.20
C ASN A 122 17.99 -0.31 7.57
N CYS A 123 17.36 0.17 8.65
CA CYS A 123 17.40 1.60 8.99
C CYS A 123 17.77 1.91 10.44
N GLY A 124 18.12 0.92 11.25
CA GLY A 124 18.52 1.07 12.66
C GLY A 124 17.39 1.46 13.63
N LYS A 125 16.29 2.02 13.12
CA LYS A 125 15.17 2.48 13.95
C LYS A 125 14.42 1.35 14.65
N THR A 126 14.02 1.61 15.89
CA THR A 126 13.20 0.71 16.70
C THR A 126 11.85 0.45 16.04
N THR A 127 11.52 -0.83 15.88
CA THR A 127 10.26 -1.31 15.32
C THR A 127 9.57 -2.21 16.34
N THR A 128 8.24 -2.19 16.35
CA THR A 128 7.43 -3.04 17.22
C THR A 128 6.56 -3.98 16.41
N LYS A 129 6.41 -5.22 16.89
CA LYS A 129 5.47 -6.21 16.34
C LYS A 129 4.60 -6.76 17.45
N ILE A 130 3.28 -6.60 17.30
CA ILE A 130 2.32 -7.24 18.21
C ILE A 130 2.31 -8.74 17.92
N GLN A 131 2.54 -9.57 18.96
CA GLN A 131 2.41 -11.02 18.86
C GLN A 131 1.00 -11.47 19.24
N THR A 132 0.55 -11.05 20.42
CA THR A 132 -0.69 -11.56 21.01
C THR A 132 -1.39 -10.46 21.78
N MET A 133 -2.71 -10.41 21.68
CA MET A 133 -3.57 -9.62 22.57
C MET A 133 -4.51 -10.59 23.27
N ARG A 134 -4.41 -10.70 24.61
CA ARG A 134 -5.35 -11.51 25.38
C ARG A 134 -6.72 -10.82 25.34
N ARG A 135 -7.69 -11.40 24.62
CA ARG A 135 -9.08 -10.92 24.57
C ARG A 135 -9.75 -11.14 25.93
N ARG A 136 -10.60 -10.20 26.37
CA ARG A 136 -11.50 -10.43 27.52
C ARG A 136 -12.41 -11.61 27.19
N LYS A 137 -12.40 -12.66 28.02
CA LYS A 137 -13.55 -13.58 28.08
C LYS A 137 -14.72 -12.73 28.57
N GLN A 138 -15.76 -12.66 27.75
CA GLN A 138 -17.05 -12.11 28.15
C GLN A 138 -17.79 -13.17 28.94
#